data_AF-A0A6P0P9C0-F1
#
_entry.id   AF-A0A6P0P9C0-F1
#
_cell.length_a   1.000
_cell.length_b   1.000
_cell.length_c   1.000
_cell.angle_alpha   90.00
_cell.angle_beta   90.00
_cell.angle_gamma   90.00
#
_symmetry.space_group_name_H-M   'P 1'
#
loop_
_entity.id
_entity.type
_entity.pdbx_description
1 polymer ?
#
loop_
_entity_poly.entity_id
_entity_poly.type
_entity_poly.pdbx_seq_one_letter_code
_entity_poly.pdbx_strand_id
1 'polypeptide(L)' 'MNSYKFPDDFMWGVATASYQIEGAATEAGRKPSVWDTFSQTPGKVLHGDTGAIACDHYHRYETDIRLVAL' A
#
# COMPACT_ATOMS: atom_id res chain seq x y z
N MET A 1 -11.59 -9.50 -33.66
CA MET A 1 -11.36 -9.30 -32.21
C MET A 1 -12.66 -9.58 -31.49
N ASN A 2 -12.65 -10.44 -30.48
CA ASN A 2 -13.82 -10.65 -29.64
C ASN A 2 -13.82 -9.61 -28.52
N SER A 3 -14.99 -9.03 -28.27
CA SER A 3 -15.23 -8.12 -27.14
C SER A 3 -15.75 -8.95 -25.96
N TYR A 4 -15.17 -8.72 -24.77
CA TYR A 4 -15.65 -9.28 -23.51
C TYR A 4 -16.49 -8.23 -22.80
N LYS A 5 -17.71 -8.60 -22.39
CA LYS A 5 -18.65 -7.73 -21.68
C LYS A 5 -18.99 -8.37 -20.33
N PHE A 6 -18.87 -7.58 -19.26
CA PHE A 6 -19.24 -7.99 -17.90
C PHE A 6 -20.71 -7.62 -17.62
N PRO A 7 -21.33 -8.19 -16.57
CA PRO A 7 -22.63 -7.74 -16.08
C PRO A 7 -22.64 -6.23 -15.80
N ASP A 8 -23.81 -5.59 -15.97
CA ASP A 8 -23.96 -4.15 -15.79
C ASP A 8 -23.76 -3.70 -14.33
N ASP A 9 -23.91 -4.63 -13.39
CA ASP A 9 -23.72 -4.43 -11.94
C ASP A 9 -22.34 -4.89 -11.44
N PHE A 10 -21.42 -5.20 -12.36
CA PHE A 10 -20.07 -5.60 -11.97
C PHE A 10 -19.29 -4.44 -11.36
N MET A 11 -18.76 -4.65 -10.15
CA MET A 11 -17.97 -3.64 -9.44
C MET A 11 -16.49 -3.76 -9.77
N TRP A 12 -15.96 -2.77 -10.47
CA TRP A 12 -14.53 -2.61 -10.67
C TRP A 12 -13.92 -1.83 -9.52
N GLY A 13 -12.73 -2.25 -9.09
CA GLY A 13 -12.01 -1.56 -8.04
C GLY A 13 -10.54 -1.96 -8.01
N VAL A 14 -9.83 -1.32 -7.09
CA VAL A 14 -8.42 -1.60 -6.80
C VAL A 14 -8.26 -1.81 -5.30
N ALA A 15 -7.18 -2.48 -4.89
CA ALA A 15 -6.92 -2.81 -3.50
C ALA A 15 -5.46 -2.60 -3.14
N THR A 16 -5.22 -2.29 -1.87
CA THR A 16 -3.90 -2.09 -1.27
C THR A 16 -3.88 -2.68 0.15
N ALA A 17 -2.71 -2.71 0.79
CA ALA A 17 -2.56 -3.05 2.20
C ALA A 17 -1.69 -2.01 2.91
N SER A 18 -2.03 -1.66 4.15
CA SER A 18 -1.46 -0.53 4.89
C SER A 18 0.07 -0.48 4.86
N TYR A 19 0.75 -1.49 5.41
CA TYR A 19 2.22 -1.51 5.49
C TYR A 19 2.94 -1.47 4.12
N GLN A 20 2.25 -1.86 3.04
CA GLN A 20 2.82 -1.85 1.70
C GLN A 20 2.83 -0.45 1.07
N ILE A 21 1.97 0.47 1.52
CA ILE A 21 1.82 1.79 0.88
C ILE A 21 1.93 2.98 1.84
N GLU A 22 1.54 2.84 3.12
CA GLU A 22 1.36 3.97 4.04
C GLU A 22 2.66 4.69 4.38
N GLY A 23 3.70 3.96 4.80
CA GLY A 23 4.88 4.58 5.40
C GLY A 23 4.58 5.13 6.80
N ALA A 24 5.23 6.25 7.15
CA ALA A 24 5.05 6.96 8.42
C ALA A 24 5.13 6.04 9.66
N ALA A 25 6.01 5.02 9.60
CA ALA A 25 5.98 3.88 10.50
C ALA A 25 6.16 4.22 12.00
N THR A 26 6.73 5.38 12.31
CA THR A 26 6.95 5.87 13.68
C THR A 26 6.25 7.20 13.99
N GLU A 27 5.32 7.62 13.14
CA GLU A 27 4.63 8.90 13.27
C GLU A 27 3.29 8.76 14.00
N ALA A 28 2.75 9.90 14.47
CA ALA A 28 1.40 10.03 15.02
C ALA A 28 1.01 8.98 16.10
N GLY A 29 2.00 8.43 16.81
CA GLY A 29 1.78 7.42 17.85
C GLY A 29 1.60 5.98 17.35
N ARG A 30 1.84 5.70 16.05
CA ARG A 30 1.86 4.33 15.52
C ARG A 30 2.87 3.48 16.30
N LYS A 31 2.46 2.28 16.68
CA LYS A 31 3.34 1.27 17.29
C LYS A 31 3.81 0.26 16.23
N PRO A 32 4.99 -0.35 16.40
CA PRO A 32 5.49 -1.34 15.47
C PRO A 32 4.52 -2.53 15.33
N SER A 33 4.32 -2.95 14.09
CA SER A 33 3.72 -4.24 13.74
C SER A 33 4.78 -5.33 13.65
N VAL A 34 4.35 -6.59 13.43
CA VAL A 34 5.28 -7.70 13.18
C VAL A 34 6.14 -7.50 11.93
N TRP A 35 5.63 -6.78 10.93
CA TRP A 35 6.35 -6.50 9.68
C TRP A 35 7.47 -5.47 9.85
N ASP A 36 7.31 -4.52 10.78
CA ASP A 36 8.36 -3.58 11.13
C ASP A 36 9.60 -4.33 11.67
N THR A 37 9.38 -5.28 12.59
CA THR A 37 10.46 -6.12 13.13
C THR A 37 11.03 -7.08 12.09
N PHE A 38 10.17 -7.74 11.32
CA PHE A 38 10.60 -8.70 10.31
C PHE A 38 11.48 -8.04 9.22
N SER A 39 11.04 -6.89 8.70
CA SER A 39 11.75 -6.20 7.61
C SER A 39 13.09 -5.60 8.03
N GLN A 40 13.25 -5.24 9.31
CA GLN A 40 14.54 -4.79 9.86
C GLN A 40 15.53 -5.93 10.13
N THR A 41 15.10 -7.20 10.00
CA THR A 41 16.00 -8.35 10.23
C THR A 41 16.85 -8.62 8.97
N PRO A 42 18.20 -8.60 9.07
CA PRO A 42 19.06 -8.82 7.91
C PRO A 42 18.75 -10.12 7.15
N GLY A 43 18.62 -10.02 5.83
CA GLY A 43 18.35 -11.17 4.95
C GLY A 43 16.90 -11.67 4.96
N LYS A 44 15.96 -11.03 5.67
CA LYS A 44 14.54 -11.40 5.66
C LYS A 44 13.72 -10.73 4.55
N VAL A 45 14.19 -9.58 4.07
CA VAL A 45 13.62 -8.89 2.91
C VAL A 45 14.72 -8.68 1.88
N LEU A 46 14.36 -8.81 0.60
CA LEU A 46 15.28 -8.57 -0.51
C LEU A 46 15.85 -7.14 -0.40
N HIS A 47 17.15 -7.01 -0.61
CA HIS A 47 17.89 -5.74 -0.48
C HIS A 47 17.82 -5.04 0.89
N GLY A 48 17.19 -5.65 1.90
CA GLY A 48 16.96 -5.00 3.19
C GLY A 48 15.87 -3.91 3.15
N ASP A 49 14.95 -3.97 2.17
CA ASP A 49 13.86 -3.00 2.04
C ASP A 49 12.91 -3.05 3.25
N THR A 50 12.30 -1.91 3.57
CA THR A 50 11.35 -1.78 4.69
C THR A 50 10.12 -0.99 4.28
N GLY A 51 9.03 -1.14 5.06
CA GLY A 51 7.80 -0.34 4.91
C GLY A 51 7.86 1.00 5.65
N ALA A 52 9.04 1.47 6.07
CA ALA A 52 9.17 2.69 6.88
C ALA A 52 8.63 3.94 6.15
N ILE A 53 8.87 4.01 4.84
CA ILE A 53 8.40 5.08 3.95
C ILE A 53 7.39 4.53 2.92
N ALA A 54 7.65 3.35 2.35
CA ALA A 54 6.79 2.71 1.35
C ALA A 54 6.46 3.67 0.18
N CYS A 55 5.18 3.85 -0.14
CA CYS A 55 4.70 4.80 -1.14
C CYS A 55 4.39 6.19 -0.56
N ASP A 56 4.61 6.38 0.75
CA ASP A 56 4.29 7.60 1.48
C ASP A 56 2.79 7.95 1.40
N HIS A 57 1.92 6.94 1.26
CA HIS A 57 0.47 7.12 1.13
C HIS A 57 -0.11 7.82 2.36
N TYR A 58 0.46 7.64 3.56
CA TYR A 58 0.00 8.34 4.77
C TYR A 58 -0.05 9.87 4.58
N HIS A 59 0.95 10.44 3.89
CA HIS A 59 0.98 11.87 3.56
C HIS A 59 0.32 12.22 2.23
N ARG A 60 0.28 11.27 1.28
CA ARG A 60 -0.13 11.48 -0.11
C ARG A 60 -1.52 10.96 -0.44
N TYR A 61 -2.27 10.46 0.54
CA TYR A 61 -3.55 9.78 0.33
C TYR A 61 -4.54 10.61 -0.51
N GLU A 62 -4.57 11.93 -0.35
CA GLU A 62 -5.44 12.80 -1.16
C GLU A 62 -5.11 12.74 -2.65
N THR A 63 -3.83 12.64 -3.00
CA THR A 63 -3.39 12.51 -4.40
C THR A 63 -3.70 11.12 -4.93
N ASP A 64 -3.47 10.08 -4.12
CA ASP A 64 -3.72 8.70 -4.52
C ASP A 64 -5.22 8.43 -4.72
N ILE A 65 -6.09 8.96 -3.85
CA ILE A 65 -7.55 8.87 -4.04
C ILE A 65 -7.99 9.59 -5.32
N ARG A 66 -7.41 10.75 -5.62
CA ARG A 66 -7.72 11.48 -6.87
C ARG A 66 -7.32 10.69 -8.11
N LEU A 67 -6.26 9.87 -8.05
CA LEU A 67 -5.80 9.05 -9.17
C LEU A 67 -6.81 7.96 -9.55
N VAL A 68 -7.51 7.36 -8.57
CA VAL A 68 -8.47 6.27 -8.80
C VAL A 68 -9.92 6.75 -8.97
N ALA A 69 -10.20 8.02 -8.67
CA ALA A 69 -11.51 8.62 -8.87
C ALA A 69 -11.75 9.17 -10.29
N LEU A 70 -10.71 9.22 -11.13
CA LEU A 70 -10.75 9.66 -12.54
C LEU A 70 -10.89 8.47 -13.50
#